data_AF-A0A7R9FEB6-F1
#
_entry.id   AF-A0A7R9FEB6-F1
#
_cell.length_a   1.000
_cell.length_b   1.000
_cell.length_c   1.000
_cell.angle_alpha   90.00
_cell.angle_beta   90.00
_cell.angle_gamma   90.00
#
_symmetry.space_group_name_H-M   'P 1'
#
loop_
_entity.id
_entity.type
_entity.pdbx_description
1 polymer ?
#
loop_
_entity_poly.entity_id
_entity_poly.type
_entity_poly.pdbx_seq_one_letter_code
_entity_poly.pdbx_strand_id
1 'polypeptide(L)'
;MWQLTSLFLMVALASEVLAGTPVKSCKNAPPITESNAVTISGCDEAPCKLEKKSSTDLHFKFKVDKETETVTNKVSAKIGPMDMPFIGVDGTDACSLILLGDGSPASCPLKEGVEYMYKNSISVSEMYPKVNNHYHFWTEVIIVEGAAD
;
A
#
# COMPACT_ATOMS: atom_id res chain seq x y z
N MET A 1 -55.40 -0.54 -25.72
CA MET A 1 -55.75 0.49 -24.72
C MET A 1 -55.54 -0.16 -23.36
N TRP A 2 -54.72 0.30 -22.43
CA TRP A 2 -54.12 1.61 -22.21
C TRP A 2 -52.94 1.36 -21.25
N GLN A 3 -51.73 1.58 -21.77
CA GLN A 3 -50.59 2.26 -21.17
C GLN A 3 -50.10 1.97 -19.73
N LEU A 4 -48.76 1.84 -19.68
CA LEU A 4 -47.85 2.52 -18.75
C LEU A 4 -48.00 2.25 -17.25
N THR A 5 -47.08 1.46 -16.72
CA THR A 5 -46.06 2.02 -15.82
C THR A 5 -44.77 1.23 -15.98
N SER A 6 -43.88 1.79 -16.79
CA SER A 6 -42.46 1.46 -16.83
C SER A 6 -41.90 1.71 -15.43
N LEU A 7 -41.75 0.66 -14.62
CA LEU A 7 -40.97 0.76 -13.39
C LEU A 7 -39.51 0.61 -13.80
N PHE A 8 -38.97 1.75 -14.22
CA PHE A 8 -37.56 1.96 -14.48
C PHE A 8 -36.79 1.55 -13.22
N LEU A 9 -36.23 0.34 -13.24
CA LEU A 9 -35.33 -0.17 -12.23
C LEU A 9 -34.01 0.60 -12.38
N MET A 10 -33.98 1.87 -11.99
CA MET A 10 -32.73 2.58 -11.70
C MET A 10 -32.15 1.94 -10.44
N VAL A 11 -31.49 0.79 -10.60
CA VAL A 11 -30.49 0.35 -9.65
C VAL A 11 -29.39 1.39 -9.73
N ALA A 12 -29.40 2.33 -8.79
CA ALA A 12 -28.30 3.24 -8.58
C ALA A 12 -27.07 2.37 -8.32
N LEU A 13 -26.19 2.29 -9.32
CA LEU A 13 -24.82 1.84 -9.13
C LEU A 13 -24.21 2.81 -8.12
N ALA A 14 -24.21 2.43 -6.85
CA ALA A 14 -23.33 3.04 -5.87
C ALA A 14 -21.91 2.72 -6.35
N SER A 15 -21.33 3.65 -7.10
CA SER A 15 -19.89 3.65 -7.33
C SER A 15 -19.26 3.88 -5.96
N GLU A 16 -18.82 2.80 -5.33
CA GLU A 16 -17.91 2.88 -4.20
C GLU A 16 -16.65 3.57 -4.72
N VAL A 17 -16.54 4.87 -4.47
CA VAL A 17 -15.30 5.60 -4.66
C VAL A 17 -14.37 5.08 -3.59
N LEU A 18 -13.53 4.10 -3.92
CA LEU A 18 -12.41 3.71 -3.07
C LEU A 18 -11.47 4.91 -2.99
N ALA A 19 -11.66 5.75 -1.98
CA ALA A 19 -10.69 6.74 -1.59
C ALA A 19 -9.48 5.99 -1.00
N GLY A 20 -8.27 6.33 -1.47
CA GLY A 20 -7.03 5.78 -0.89
C GLY A 20 -6.88 6.14 0.58
N THR A 21 -6.12 5.33 1.32
CA THR A 21 -5.82 5.59 2.73
C THR A 21 -5.02 6.89 2.87
N PRO A 22 -5.39 7.82 3.78
CA PRO A 22 -4.62 9.04 4.00
C PRO A 22 -3.23 8.70 4.57
N VAL A 23 -2.18 8.96 3.81
CA VAL A 23 -0.77 8.69 4.18
C VAL A 23 0.09 9.93 3.91
N LYS A 24 1.28 10.00 4.52
CA LYS A 24 2.24 11.09 4.29
C LYS A 24 3.48 10.57 3.56
N SER A 25 3.98 11.33 2.60
CA SER A 25 5.26 11.05 1.96
C SER A 25 6.41 11.15 2.96
N CYS A 26 7.38 10.26 2.81
CA CYS A 26 8.65 10.35 3.52
C CYS A 26 9.48 11.54 2.97
N LYS A 27 10.45 12.03 3.77
CA LYS A 27 11.23 13.26 3.49
C LYS A 27 11.97 13.27 2.14
N ASN A 28 12.17 12.12 1.50
CA ASN A 28 12.82 11.96 0.20
C ASN A 28 12.00 11.11 -0.79
N ALA A 29 10.72 10.88 -0.52
CA ALA A 29 9.84 10.14 -1.41
C ALA A 29 9.05 11.11 -2.31
N PRO A 30 8.66 10.68 -3.52
CA PRO A 30 7.72 11.44 -4.33
C PRO A 30 6.44 11.80 -3.54
N PRO A 31 5.82 12.96 -3.82
CA PRO A 31 4.54 13.30 -3.23
C PRO A 31 3.49 12.24 -3.61
N ILE A 32 2.68 11.83 -2.63
CA ILE A 32 1.58 10.89 -2.87
C ILE A 32 0.46 11.63 -3.60
N THR A 33 0.09 11.12 -4.76
CA THR A 33 -0.98 11.60 -5.64
C THR A 33 -2.09 10.55 -5.71
N GLU A 34 -3.23 10.90 -6.31
CA GLU A 34 -4.29 9.91 -6.56
C GLU A 34 -3.83 8.73 -7.43
N SER A 35 -2.88 8.97 -8.35
CA SER A 35 -2.32 7.92 -9.22
C SER A 35 -1.45 6.90 -8.46
N ASN A 36 -0.90 7.29 -7.32
CA ASN A 36 -0.01 6.48 -6.48
C ASN A 36 -0.61 6.29 -5.08
N ALA A 37 -1.94 6.28 -5.00
CA ALA A 37 -2.64 6.16 -3.73
C ALA A 37 -2.26 4.85 -3.05
N VAL A 38 -2.00 4.96 -1.75
CA VAL A 38 -1.74 3.82 -0.88
C VAL A 38 -3.07 3.37 -0.29
N THR A 39 -3.32 2.08 -0.32
CA THR A 39 -4.48 1.48 0.31
C THR A 39 -4.02 0.49 1.37
N ILE A 40 -4.55 0.67 2.58
CA ILE A 40 -4.30 -0.21 3.72
C ILE A 40 -5.66 -0.75 4.17
N SER A 41 -5.84 -2.07 4.11
CA SER A 41 -7.10 -2.70 4.52
C SER A 41 -7.46 -2.37 5.96
N GLY A 42 -8.67 -1.86 6.17
CA GLY A 42 -9.16 -1.47 7.50
C GLY A 42 -8.62 -0.13 8.01
N CYS A 43 -8.05 0.71 7.14
CA CYS A 43 -7.62 2.06 7.47
C CYS A 43 -8.30 3.11 6.57
N ASP A 44 -9.41 3.65 7.08
CA ASP A 44 -10.15 4.74 6.43
C ASP A 44 -9.68 6.13 6.92
N GLU A 45 -9.06 6.19 8.09
CA GLU A 45 -8.57 7.42 8.71
C GLU A 45 -7.16 7.24 9.28
N ALA A 46 -6.31 8.25 9.11
CA ALA A 46 -4.99 8.27 9.73
C ALA A 46 -5.04 8.90 11.13
N PRO A 47 -4.28 8.39 12.11
CA PRO A 47 -3.33 7.27 11.99
C PRO A 47 -4.01 5.89 11.96
N CYS A 48 -3.50 5.00 11.11
CA CYS A 48 -4.04 3.64 10.98
C CYS A 48 -3.91 2.85 12.27
N LYS A 49 -5.01 2.22 12.69
CA LYS A 49 -5.02 1.26 13.80
C LYS A 49 -4.81 -0.14 13.24
N LEU A 50 -3.66 -0.72 13.54
CA LEU A 50 -3.34 -2.09 13.18
C LEU A 50 -3.65 -3.00 14.36
N GLU A 51 -4.58 -3.93 14.17
CA GLU A 51 -4.98 -4.90 15.19
C GLU A 51 -3.87 -5.93 15.43
N LYS A 52 -3.73 -6.40 16.67
CA LYS A 52 -2.75 -7.45 16.97
C LYS A 52 -3.26 -8.80 16.49
N LYS A 53 -2.35 -9.70 16.09
CA LYS A 53 -2.66 -11.04 15.59
C LYS A 53 -3.57 -11.02 14.35
N SER A 54 -3.54 -9.92 13.60
CA SER A 54 -4.24 -9.81 12.32
C SER A 54 -3.24 -9.69 11.18
N SER A 55 -3.75 -9.89 9.97
CA SER A 55 -3.05 -9.56 8.74
C SER A 55 -3.70 -8.32 8.13
N THR A 56 -2.87 -7.45 7.57
CA THR A 56 -3.31 -6.22 6.90
C THR A 56 -2.76 -6.22 5.50
N ASP A 57 -3.64 -6.12 4.51
CA ASP A 57 -3.21 -5.97 3.13
C ASP A 57 -2.84 -4.52 2.83
N LEU A 58 -1.75 -4.36 2.10
CA LEU A 58 -1.22 -3.11 1.61
C LEU A 58 -1.09 -3.23 0.10
N HIS A 59 -1.56 -2.21 -0.62
CA HIS A 59 -1.18 -2.05 -2.01
C HIS A 59 -1.02 -0.57 -2.37
N PHE A 60 -0.11 -0.29 -3.27
CA PHE A 60 0.10 1.05 -3.82
C PHE A 60 0.72 0.95 -5.20
N LYS A 61 0.46 1.98 -6.01
CA LYS A 61 1.07 2.14 -7.32
C LYS A 61 2.31 3.00 -7.22
N PHE A 62 3.30 2.67 -8.04
CA PHE A 62 4.52 3.45 -8.16
C PHE A 62 5.03 3.37 -9.59
N LYS A 63 5.76 4.40 -9.98
CA LYS A 63 6.45 4.47 -11.27
C LYS A 63 7.94 4.45 -11.00
N VAL A 64 8.64 3.66 -11.77
CA VAL A 64 10.09 3.51 -11.66
C VAL A 64 10.76 4.53 -12.59
N ASP A 65 11.66 5.36 -12.05
CA ASP A 65 12.30 6.45 -12.80
C ASP A 65 13.61 6.01 -13.49
N LYS A 66 14.09 4.80 -13.22
CA LYS A 66 15.27 4.17 -13.83
C LYS A 66 15.17 2.66 -13.73
N GLU A 67 15.76 1.92 -14.66
CA GLU A 67 15.78 0.45 -14.56
C GLU A 67 16.27 -0.02 -13.17
N THR A 68 15.49 -0.91 -12.56
CA THR A 68 15.67 -1.34 -11.16
C THR A 68 15.73 -2.86 -11.09
N GLU A 69 16.89 -3.40 -10.71
CA GLU A 69 17.16 -4.85 -10.71
C GLU A 69 16.57 -5.56 -9.51
N THR A 70 16.49 -4.87 -8.38
CA THR A 70 15.95 -5.43 -7.14
C THR A 70 15.11 -4.40 -6.41
N VAL A 71 14.07 -4.89 -5.76
CA VAL A 71 13.17 -4.12 -4.92
C VAL A 71 13.26 -4.76 -3.54
N THR A 72 13.72 -4.01 -2.55
CA THR A 72 13.75 -4.48 -1.16
C THR A 72 12.67 -3.78 -0.36
N ASN A 73 11.88 -4.56 0.38
CA ASN A 73 10.96 -4.05 1.38
C ASN A 73 11.76 -3.42 2.51
N LYS A 74 11.49 -2.17 2.84
CA LYS A 74 11.89 -1.58 4.11
C LYS A 74 10.63 -1.10 4.79
N VAL A 75 10.31 -1.71 5.93
CA VAL A 75 9.04 -1.60 6.65
C VAL A 75 9.31 -1.54 8.15
N SER A 76 9.16 -0.36 8.74
CA SER A 76 9.34 -0.13 10.17
C SER A 76 8.11 0.50 10.80
N ALA A 77 7.97 0.40 12.11
CA ALA A 77 7.02 1.10 12.94
C ALA A 77 7.78 2.01 13.89
N LYS A 78 7.41 3.29 13.91
CA LYS A 78 8.00 4.25 14.85
C LYS A 78 7.17 4.34 16.13
N ILE A 79 7.74 3.87 17.24
CA ILE A 79 7.09 3.84 18.54
C ILE A 79 7.90 4.75 19.49
N GLY A 80 7.55 6.04 19.48
CA GLY A 80 8.29 7.06 20.22
C GLY A 80 9.71 7.24 19.66
N PRO A 81 10.77 7.03 20.45
CA PRO A 81 12.16 7.06 19.97
C PRO A 81 12.63 5.74 19.34
N MET A 82 11.82 4.68 19.36
CA MET A 82 12.21 3.36 18.85
C MET A 82 11.68 3.16 17.43
N ASP A 83 12.54 2.71 16.52
CA ASP A 83 12.14 2.21 15.20
C ASP A 83 12.14 0.68 15.26
N MET A 84 10.97 0.06 15.14
CA MET A 84 10.81 -1.41 15.19
C MET A 84 10.54 -1.96 13.78
N PRO A 85 11.41 -2.84 13.23
CA PRO A 85 11.14 -3.45 11.93
C PRO A 85 9.94 -4.40 11.97
N PHE A 86 9.20 -4.48 10.86
CA PHE A 86 8.16 -5.48 10.66
C PHE A 86 8.79 -6.84 10.34
N ILE A 87 8.71 -7.76 11.31
CA ILE A 87 9.37 -9.07 11.22
C ILE A 87 8.77 -9.86 10.06
N GLY A 88 9.64 -10.39 9.20
CA GLY A 88 9.26 -11.18 8.03
C GLY A 88 8.89 -10.35 6.80
N VAL A 89 8.94 -9.02 6.89
CA VAL A 89 8.68 -8.12 5.76
C VAL A 89 9.87 -7.18 5.54
N ASP A 90 10.36 -6.53 6.59
CA ASP A 90 11.52 -5.65 6.50
C ASP A 90 12.78 -6.40 6.02
N GLY A 91 13.51 -5.80 5.07
CA GLY A 91 14.72 -6.34 4.48
C GLY A 91 14.51 -7.49 3.49
N THR A 92 13.26 -7.84 3.15
CA THR A 92 12.96 -8.95 2.22
C THR A 92 12.88 -8.49 0.77
N ASP A 93 13.20 -9.39 -0.17
CA ASP A 93 12.97 -9.17 -1.60
C ASP A 93 11.48 -9.00 -1.88
N ALA A 94 11.15 -7.95 -2.63
CA ALA A 94 9.80 -7.57 -2.97
C ALA A 94 9.48 -7.79 -4.45
N CYS A 95 10.42 -8.27 -5.28
CA CYS A 95 10.22 -8.44 -6.71
C CYS A 95 9.05 -9.38 -7.03
N SER A 96 8.87 -10.42 -6.20
CA SER A 96 7.75 -11.37 -6.33
C SER A 96 6.37 -10.80 -5.94
N LEU A 97 6.35 -9.59 -5.35
CA LEU A 97 5.15 -8.91 -4.87
C LEU A 97 4.71 -7.75 -5.79
N ILE A 98 5.40 -7.59 -6.93
CA ILE A 98 5.12 -6.54 -7.91
C ILE A 98 4.18 -7.08 -8.99
N LEU A 99 3.25 -6.24 -9.41
CA LEU A 99 2.28 -6.51 -10.46
C LEU A 99 2.37 -5.40 -11.52
N LEU A 100 2.05 -5.73 -12.77
CA LEU A 100 1.80 -4.77 -13.83
C LEU A 100 0.45 -4.07 -13.62
N GLY A 101 0.20 -2.98 -14.34
CA GLY A 101 -1.06 -2.23 -14.25
C GLY A 101 -2.34 -3.04 -14.56
N ASP A 102 -2.22 -4.16 -15.26
CA ASP A 102 -3.31 -5.11 -15.53
C ASP A 102 -3.49 -6.17 -14.43
N GLY A 103 -2.68 -6.13 -13.38
CA GLY A 103 -2.68 -7.07 -12.26
C GLY A 103 -1.91 -8.37 -12.51
N SER A 104 -1.27 -8.54 -13.68
CA SER A 104 -0.41 -9.69 -13.93
C SER A 104 0.90 -9.59 -13.14
N PRO A 105 1.52 -10.72 -12.72
CA PRO A 105 2.80 -10.69 -12.03
C PRO A 105 3.87 -9.96 -12.83
N ALA A 106 4.50 -8.98 -12.20
CA ALA A 106 5.76 -8.42 -12.66
C ALA A 106 6.88 -9.08 -11.85
N SER A 107 8.03 -9.27 -12.48
CA SER A 107 9.27 -9.61 -11.79
C SER A 107 10.29 -8.56 -12.14
N CYS A 108 11.25 -8.36 -11.24
CA CYS A 108 12.44 -7.59 -11.58
C CYS A 108 13.22 -8.26 -12.73
N PRO A 109 13.96 -7.48 -13.55
CA PRO A 109 14.14 -6.03 -13.46
C PRO A 109 12.88 -5.23 -13.85
N LEU A 110 12.62 -4.16 -13.09
CA LEU A 110 11.56 -3.20 -13.39
C LEU A 110 12.08 -2.16 -14.39
N LYS A 111 11.28 -1.87 -15.41
CA LYS A 111 11.67 -0.97 -16.50
C LYS A 111 11.40 0.48 -16.16
N GLU A 112 12.31 1.35 -16.58
CA GLU A 112 12.14 2.80 -16.51
C GLU A 112 10.83 3.24 -17.16
N GLY A 113 10.12 4.14 -16.51
CA GLY A 113 8.92 4.77 -17.03
C GLY A 113 7.66 3.90 -16.96
N VAL A 114 7.75 2.67 -16.44
CA VAL A 114 6.60 1.76 -16.31
C VAL A 114 5.93 1.93 -14.94
N GLU A 115 4.61 1.96 -14.94
CA GLU A 115 3.79 1.94 -13.71
C GLU A 115 3.59 0.50 -13.25
N TYR A 116 3.86 0.27 -11.97
CA TYR A 116 3.71 -1.00 -11.29
C TYR A 116 2.82 -0.85 -10.06
N MET A 117 2.32 -1.97 -9.57
CA MET A 117 1.58 -2.05 -8.32
C MET A 117 2.29 -3.02 -7.38
N TYR A 118 2.61 -2.55 -6.18
CA TYR A 118 3.04 -3.41 -5.09
C TYR A 118 1.81 -3.95 -4.36
N LYS A 119 1.79 -5.24 -4.03
CA LYS A 119 0.75 -5.85 -3.20
C LYS A 119 1.34 -6.84 -2.21
N ASN A 120 1.08 -6.62 -0.92
CA ASN A 120 1.54 -7.50 0.15
C ASN A 120 0.52 -7.60 1.28
N SER A 121 0.63 -8.65 2.09
CA SER A 121 -0.13 -8.84 3.33
C SER A 121 0.83 -8.97 4.50
N ILE A 122 0.80 -8.00 5.42
CA ILE A 122 1.71 -7.97 6.57
C ILE A 122 1.02 -8.50 7.82
N SER A 123 1.72 -9.34 8.59
CA SER A 123 1.21 -9.88 9.86
C SER A 123 1.62 -9.00 11.04
N VAL A 124 0.64 -8.57 11.84
CA VAL A 124 0.87 -7.73 13.01
C VAL A 124 1.06 -8.62 14.24
N SER A 125 2.33 -8.84 14.61
CA SER A 125 2.70 -9.72 15.73
C SER A 125 2.18 -9.21 17.09
N GLU A 126 1.84 -10.14 17.99
CA GLU A 126 1.42 -9.83 19.36
C GLU A 126 2.51 -9.12 20.18
N MET A 127 3.79 -9.37 19.84
CA MET A 127 4.94 -8.82 20.54
C MET A 127 5.07 -7.30 20.39
N TYR A 128 4.46 -6.70 19.36
CA TYR A 128 4.48 -5.25 19.20
C TYR A 128 3.72 -4.59 20.35
N PRO A 129 4.24 -3.51 20.96
CA PRO A 129 3.59 -2.92 22.12
C PRO A 129 2.23 -2.31 21.76
N LYS A 130 1.28 -2.35 22.70
CA LYS A 130 0.04 -1.58 22.54
C LYS A 130 0.36 -0.12 22.76
N VAL A 131 -0.02 0.70 21.80
CA VAL A 131 0.27 2.12 21.79
C VAL A 131 -1.03 2.90 21.75
N ASN A 132 -1.30 3.69 22.79
CA ASN A 132 -2.53 4.49 22.86
C ASN A 132 -2.31 5.83 22.12
N ASN A 133 -3.16 6.11 21.13
CA ASN A 133 -3.49 7.38 20.43
C ASN A 133 -2.38 8.39 20.02
N HIS A 134 -1.09 8.13 20.26
CA HIS A 134 -0.01 9.08 19.95
C HIS A 134 1.21 8.48 19.26
N TYR A 135 1.20 7.17 19.02
CA TYR A 135 2.31 6.51 18.34
C TYR A 135 1.91 6.35 16.90
N HIS A 136 2.48 7.20 16.07
CA HIS A 136 2.31 7.10 14.64
C HIS A 136 2.99 5.80 14.18
N PHE A 137 2.20 4.78 13.85
CA PHE A 137 2.69 3.72 12.96
C PHE A 137 2.93 4.37 11.59
N TRP A 138 4.10 4.97 11.44
CA TRP A 138 4.63 5.26 10.12
C TRP A 138 5.11 3.93 9.58
N THR A 139 4.26 3.20 8.87
CA THR A 139 4.74 2.13 8.01
C THR A 139 5.46 2.82 6.86
N GLU A 140 6.75 3.08 7.02
CA GLU A 140 7.59 3.50 5.92
C GLU A 140 7.68 2.29 4.99
N VAL A 141 7.10 2.33 3.80
CA VAL A 141 7.43 1.35 2.75
C VAL A 141 8.38 2.04 1.81
N ILE A 142 9.66 1.80 2.02
CA ILE A 142 10.71 2.30 1.14
C ILE A 142 11.05 1.15 0.21
N ILE A 143 10.64 1.28 -1.05
CA ILE A 143 11.23 0.50 -2.12
C ILE A 143 12.65 1.06 -2.30
N VAL A 144 13.64 0.31 -1.82
CA VAL A 144 15.03 0.62 -2.15
C VAL A 144 15.28 0.05 -3.53
N GLU A 145 15.40 0.94 -4.52
CA GLU A 145 15.81 0.58 -5.87
C GLU A 145 17.30 0.21 -5.84
N GLY A 146 17.61 -1.07 -6.02
CA GLY A 146 18.96 -1.50 -6.35
C GLY A 146 19.22 -1.16 -7.82
N ALA A 147 19.95 -0.09 -8.08
CA ALA A 147 20.53 0.13 -9.41
C ALA A 147 21.68 -0.87 -9.59
N ALA A 148 21.73 -1.55 -10.73
CA ALA A 148 22.98 -2.13 -11.20
C ALA A 148 23.88 -1.00 -11.67
N ASP A 149 25.13 -1.02 -11.18
CA ASP A 149 26.20 -0.13 -11.60
C ASP A 149 26.67 -0.43 -13.03
#